data_AF-A0A1J9QDX3-F1
#
_entry.id   AF-A0A1J9QDX3-F1
#
_cell.length_a   1.000
_cell.length_b   1.000
_cell.length_c   1.000
_cell.angle_alpha   90.00
_cell.angle_beta   90.00
_cell.angle_gamma   90.00
#
_symmetry.space_group_name_H-M   'P 1'
#
loop_
_entity.id
_entity.type
_entity.pdbx_description
1 polymer ?
#
loop_
_entity_poly.entity_id
_entity_poly.type
_entity_poly.pdbx_seq_one_letter_code
_entity_poly.pdbx_strand_id
1 'polypeptide(L)'
;MKEKGTKYVWGGGSCKGPTKGGYDCSGLVAYAVCKVTKRNLFSEGLRVTYSMYCASSSKLGKFKKVPFSKRRAGDAVFFGSSCSCKNQNISHMGLMINSGDRMVHAPNPSTVVKEGKVSQQGRLKACPYVIRFG
;
A
#
# COMPACT_ATOMS: atom_id res chain seq x y z
N MET A 1 -13.41 -4.90 -7.49
CA MET A 1 -11.99 -5.26 -7.28
C MET A 1 -11.90 -6.77 -7.19
N LYS A 2 -11.25 -7.41 -8.18
CA LYS A 2 -11.16 -8.88 -8.32
C LYS A 2 -10.33 -9.54 -7.20
N GLU A 3 -9.58 -8.74 -6.45
CA GLU A 3 -8.68 -9.21 -5.38
C GLU A 3 -9.32 -9.28 -3.99
N LYS A 4 -10.55 -8.77 -3.80
CA LYS A 4 -11.24 -8.89 -2.51
C LYS A 4 -11.54 -10.37 -2.24
N GLY A 5 -11.23 -10.85 -1.03
CA GLY A 5 -11.36 -12.26 -0.68
C GLY A 5 -10.11 -13.09 -0.93
N THR A 6 -9.07 -12.55 -1.57
CA THR A 6 -7.78 -13.23 -1.73
C THR A 6 -7.08 -13.39 -0.37
N LYS A 7 -6.49 -14.55 -0.09
CA LYS A 7 -5.79 -14.83 1.17
C LYS A 7 -4.61 -13.89 1.38
N TYR A 8 -4.36 -13.51 2.63
CA TYR A 8 -3.11 -12.85 2.97
C TYR A 8 -1.97 -13.88 2.92
N VAL A 9 -0.91 -13.57 2.18
CA VAL A 9 0.31 -14.39 2.17
C VAL A 9 1.51 -13.48 2.37
N TRP A 10 2.28 -13.73 3.42
CA TRP A 10 3.51 -13.00 3.67
C TRP A 10 4.48 -13.20 2.50
N GLY A 11 5.00 -12.11 1.93
CA GLY A 11 5.80 -12.21 0.71
C GLY A 11 4.99 -12.28 -0.60
N GLY A 12 3.66 -12.38 -0.50
CA GLY A 12 2.77 -12.70 -1.61
C GLY A 12 2.41 -11.50 -2.49
N GLY A 13 2.27 -11.73 -3.78
CA GLY A 13 1.96 -10.72 -4.78
C GLY A 13 3.09 -10.53 -5.80
N SER A 14 2.70 -10.21 -7.01
CA SER A 14 3.57 -9.84 -8.13
C SER A 14 2.80 -8.89 -9.04
N CYS A 15 3.46 -8.27 -10.02
CA CYS A 15 2.77 -7.48 -11.05
C CYS A 15 1.74 -8.31 -11.85
N LYS A 16 1.91 -9.64 -11.92
CA LYS A 16 1.01 -10.55 -12.66
C LYS A 16 -0.20 -11.02 -11.84
N GLY A 17 -0.19 -10.84 -10.51
CA GLY A 17 -1.26 -11.30 -9.62
C GLY A 17 -0.74 -11.88 -8.30
N PRO A 18 -1.58 -12.64 -7.56
CA PRO A 18 -1.20 -13.22 -6.27
C PRO A 18 -0.11 -14.27 -6.46
N THR A 19 0.84 -14.34 -5.53
CA THR A 19 1.86 -15.40 -5.51
C THR A 19 1.66 -16.24 -4.26
N LYS A 20 1.95 -17.55 -4.35
CA LYS A 20 1.66 -18.53 -3.28
C LYS A 20 0.17 -18.52 -2.85
N GLY A 21 -0.73 -18.15 -3.75
CA GLY A 21 -2.18 -18.10 -3.51
C GLY A 21 -2.68 -16.84 -2.79
N GLY A 22 -1.85 -15.81 -2.60
CA GLY A 22 -2.29 -14.59 -1.92
C GLY A 22 -1.44 -13.33 -2.11
N TYR A 23 -1.74 -12.30 -1.31
CA TYR A 23 -1.01 -11.03 -1.26
C TYR A 23 -0.62 -10.65 0.17
N ASP A 24 0.49 -9.97 0.36
CA ASP A 24 0.71 -9.18 1.57
C ASP A 24 0.21 -7.74 1.39
N CYS A 25 0.25 -6.95 2.46
CA CYS A 25 -0.12 -5.53 2.42
C CYS A 25 0.67 -4.78 1.33
N SER A 26 1.95 -5.11 1.23
CA SER A 26 2.91 -4.47 0.32
C SER A 26 2.72 -4.91 -1.14
N GLY A 27 2.53 -6.20 -1.36
CA GLY A 27 2.32 -6.85 -2.65
C GLY A 27 0.98 -6.52 -3.28
N LEU A 28 -0.09 -6.34 -2.49
CA LEU A 28 -1.39 -5.91 -3.01
C LEU A 28 -1.30 -4.53 -3.66
N VAL A 29 -0.68 -3.57 -2.98
CA VAL A 29 -0.50 -2.23 -3.56
C VAL A 29 0.52 -2.28 -4.68
N ALA A 30 1.63 -3.00 -4.54
CA ALA A 30 2.61 -3.13 -5.61
C ALA A 30 2.00 -3.70 -6.89
N TYR A 31 1.10 -4.68 -6.77
CA TYR A 31 0.27 -5.19 -7.86
C TYR A 31 -0.65 -4.10 -8.43
N ALA A 32 -1.41 -3.40 -7.58
CA ALA A 32 -2.33 -2.34 -8.01
C ALA A 32 -1.60 -1.23 -8.78
N VAL A 33 -0.46 -0.79 -8.27
CA VAL A 33 0.44 0.19 -8.92
C VAL A 33 0.90 -0.33 -10.27
N CYS A 34 1.32 -1.60 -10.34
CA CYS A 34 1.74 -2.19 -11.60
C CYS A 34 0.59 -2.25 -12.62
N LYS A 35 -0.63 -2.55 -12.18
CA LYS A 35 -1.82 -2.57 -13.05
C LYS A 35 -2.21 -1.19 -13.57
N VAL A 36 -2.12 -0.15 -12.73
CA VAL A 36 -2.53 1.21 -13.08
C VAL A 36 -1.45 1.93 -13.88
N THR A 37 -0.18 1.78 -13.50
CA THR A 37 0.93 2.59 -14.03
C THR A 37 1.88 1.83 -14.94
N LYS A 38 1.67 0.51 -15.09
CA LYS A 38 2.58 -0.43 -15.79
C LYS A 38 3.99 -0.50 -15.20
N ARG A 39 4.19 0.06 -14.00
CA ARG A 39 5.49 0.15 -13.36
C ARG A 39 5.69 -0.97 -12.33
N ASN A 40 6.81 -1.67 -12.43
CA ASN A 40 7.06 -2.87 -11.64
C ASN A 40 7.83 -2.56 -10.35
N LEU A 41 7.10 -2.19 -9.30
CA LEU A 41 7.67 -1.93 -7.96
C LEU A 41 8.47 -3.11 -7.38
N PHE A 42 8.17 -4.35 -7.81
CA PHE A 42 8.89 -5.54 -7.37
C PHE A 42 10.34 -5.54 -7.88
N SER A 43 10.54 -5.26 -9.17
CA SER A 43 11.87 -5.18 -9.78
C SER A 43 12.65 -3.95 -9.31
N GLU A 44 11.96 -2.88 -8.90
CA GLU A 44 12.59 -1.63 -8.44
C GLU A 44 13.01 -1.64 -6.96
N GLY A 45 12.76 -2.74 -6.23
CA GLY A 45 13.04 -2.84 -4.80
C GLY A 45 12.15 -1.94 -3.94
N LEU A 46 11.04 -1.44 -4.49
CA LEU A 46 10.04 -0.63 -3.80
C LEU A 46 8.86 -1.48 -3.30
N ARG A 47 9.04 -2.80 -3.24
CA ARG A 47 8.02 -3.74 -2.76
C ARG A 47 7.65 -3.48 -1.30
N VAL A 48 8.59 -3.07 -0.45
CA VAL A 48 8.36 -2.93 1.00
C VAL A 48 7.71 -1.58 1.33
N THR A 49 6.76 -1.59 2.29
CA THR A 49 6.03 -0.42 2.82
C THR A 49 6.92 0.79 3.03
N TYR A 50 7.95 0.62 3.85
CA TYR A 50 8.90 1.66 4.20
C TYR A 50 9.71 2.13 2.99
N SER A 51 10.22 1.24 2.16
CA SER A 51 11.01 1.59 0.97
C SER A 51 10.18 2.45 0.01
N MET A 52 8.91 2.12 -0.16
CA MET A 52 7.99 2.89 -1.01
C MET A 52 7.68 4.26 -0.40
N TYR A 53 7.35 4.33 0.88
CA TYR A 53 7.07 5.59 1.56
C TYR A 53 8.31 6.49 1.67
N CYS A 54 9.49 5.92 1.88
CA CYS A 54 10.73 6.66 2.07
C CYS A 54 11.54 6.86 0.79
N ALA A 55 11.07 6.32 -0.34
CA ALA A 55 11.64 6.61 -1.63
C ALA A 55 11.69 8.13 -1.88
N SER A 56 12.81 8.57 -2.42
CA SER A 56 13.00 9.94 -2.89
C SER A 56 12.11 10.20 -4.10
N SER A 57 11.78 11.48 -4.34
CA SER A 57 11.00 11.89 -5.52
C SER A 57 11.63 11.39 -6.82
N SER A 58 12.95 11.35 -6.91
CA SER A 58 13.67 10.81 -8.07
C SER A 58 13.42 9.31 -8.28
N LYS A 59 13.39 8.52 -7.20
CA LYS A 59 13.09 7.08 -7.27
C LYS A 59 11.59 6.83 -7.47
N LEU A 60 10.74 7.68 -6.92
CA LEU A 60 9.30 7.67 -7.16
C LEU A 60 8.94 8.13 -8.57
N GLY A 61 9.77 8.93 -9.24
CA GLY A 61 9.57 9.36 -10.63
C GLY A 61 8.18 9.96 -10.85
N LYS A 62 7.31 9.21 -11.54
CA LYS A 62 5.92 9.61 -11.82
C LYS A 62 5.02 9.61 -10.58
N PHE A 63 5.40 8.92 -9.52
CA PHE A 63 4.62 8.85 -8.29
C PHE A 63 4.83 10.10 -7.46
N LYS A 64 3.75 10.71 -6.99
CA LYS A 64 3.79 11.95 -6.21
C LYS A 64 3.40 11.66 -4.78
N LYS A 65 4.22 12.15 -3.83
CA LYS A 65 3.79 12.25 -2.43
C LYS A 65 2.79 13.38 -2.33
N VAL A 66 1.60 13.03 -1.87
CA VAL A 66 0.47 13.95 -1.71
C VAL A 66 0.11 13.98 -0.23
N PRO A 67 -0.24 15.14 0.34
CA PRO A 67 -0.73 15.20 1.71
C PRO A 67 -1.94 14.27 1.90
N PHE A 68 -2.02 13.62 3.04
CA PHE A 68 -3.14 12.72 3.38
C PHE A 68 -4.50 13.42 3.32
N SER A 69 -4.56 14.73 3.53
CA SER A 69 -5.77 15.55 3.32
C SER A 69 -6.25 15.60 1.86
N LYS A 70 -5.34 15.42 0.89
CA LYS A 70 -5.63 15.41 -0.55
C LYS A 70 -5.75 13.99 -1.11
N ARG A 71 -5.88 12.97 -0.26
CA ARG A 71 -6.03 11.57 -0.65
C ARG A 71 -7.25 11.35 -1.55
N ARG A 72 -7.12 10.47 -2.53
CA ARG A 72 -8.20 10.06 -3.44
C ARG A 72 -8.15 8.57 -3.72
N ALA A 73 -9.20 8.06 -4.35
CA ALA A 73 -9.22 6.69 -4.86
C ALA A 73 -7.98 6.42 -5.74
N GLY A 74 -7.27 5.33 -5.47
CA GLY A 74 -6.04 4.93 -6.16
C GLY A 74 -4.73 5.33 -5.45
N ASP A 75 -4.78 6.19 -4.42
CA ASP A 75 -3.59 6.55 -3.65
C ASP A 75 -3.20 5.41 -2.66
N ALA A 76 -1.90 5.18 -2.47
CA ALA A 76 -1.40 4.32 -1.39
C ALA A 76 -1.33 5.08 -0.08
N VAL A 77 -1.98 4.53 0.94
CA VAL A 77 -1.93 5.00 2.32
C VAL A 77 -1.05 4.08 3.15
N PHE A 78 -0.26 4.67 4.03
CA PHE A 78 0.71 3.97 4.88
C PHE A 78 0.34 4.15 6.34
N PHE A 79 0.65 3.14 7.15
CA PHE A 79 0.34 3.11 8.57
C PHE A 79 1.55 2.63 9.36
N GLY A 80 1.78 3.30 10.49
CA GLY A 80 2.88 2.99 11.37
C GLY A 80 2.66 3.53 12.77
N SER A 81 3.51 3.10 13.71
CA SER A 81 3.61 3.71 15.04
C SER A 81 4.18 5.13 14.95
N SER A 82 5.15 5.32 14.06
CA SER A 82 5.64 6.62 13.62
C SER A 82 5.97 6.57 12.14
N CYS A 83 5.56 7.60 11.38
CA CYS A 83 5.81 7.67 9.94
C CYS A 83 7.21 8.21 9.63
N SER A 84 8.20 7.64 10.31
CA SER A 84 9.59 8.04 10.23
C SER A 84 10.36 7.16 9.27
N CYS A 85 11.06 7.83 8.34
CA CYS A 85 11.98 7.21 7.41
C CYS A 85 13.35 6.86 7.99
N LYS A 86 13.56 6.97 9.31
CA LYS A 86 14.81 6.51 9.95
C LYS A 86 14.65 5.18 10.66
N ASN A 87 13.44 4.87 11.14
CA ASN A 87 13.24 3.78 12.10
C ASN A 87 12.34 2.65 11.56
N GLN A 88 12.08 2.61 10.25
CA GLN A 88 11.27 1.54 9.61
C GLN A 88 9.92 1.27 10.29
N ASN A 89 9.34 2.27 10.94
CA ASN A 89 8.15 2.13 11.79
C ASN A 89 6.82 2.03 11.02
N ILE A 90 6.88 1.79 9.70
CA ILE A 90 5.74 1.62 8.81
C ILE A 90 5.54 0.13 8.58
N SER A 91 4.69 -0.46 9.41
CA SER A 91 4.42 -1.91 9.39
C SER A 91 3.24 -2.28 8.48
N HIS A 92 2.43 -1.31 8.04
CA HIS A 92 1.22 -1.61 7.27
C HIS A 92 0.92 -0.58 6.19
N MET A 93 0.18 -0.98 5.16
CA MET A 93 -0.29 -0.10 4.09
C MET A 93 -1.57 -0.62 3.45
N GLY A 94 -2.24 0.26 2.72
CA GLY A 94 -3.44 -0.05 1.96
C GLY A 94 -3.57 0.85 0.73
N LEU A 95 -4.58 0.56 -0.09
CA LEU A 95 -4.91 1.35 -1.26
C LEU A 95 -6.25 2.04 -1.04
N MET A 96 -6.29 3.36 -1.15
CA MET A 96 -7.51 4.14 -1.04
C MET A 96 -8.47 3.74 -2.16
N ILE A 97 -9.73 3.47 -1.79
CA ILE A 97 -10.80 3.18 -2.78
C ILE A 97 -11.71 4.39 -2.97
N ASN A 98 -11.63 5.38 -2.10
CA ASN A 98 -12.32 6.65 -2.20
C ASN A 98 -11.47 7.79 -1.62
N SER A 99 -11.90 9.04 -1.79
CA SER A 99 -11.27 10.22 -1.17
C SER A 99 -11.68 10.43 0.30
N GLY A 100 -12.45 9.50 0.86
CA GLY A 100 -12.95 9.57 2.22
C GLY A 100 -12.06 8.78 3.17
N ASP A 101 -12.65 7.81 3.85
CA ASP A 101 -11.98 6.99 4.87
C ASP A 101 -11.90 5.51 4.48
N ARG A 102 -12.22 5.15 3.23
CA ARG A 102 -12.21 3.74 2.81
C ARG A 102 -10.95 3.39 2.04
N MET A 103 -10.39 2.24 2.39
CA MET A 103 -9.28 1.63 1.67
C MET A 103 -9.49 0.12 1.54
N VAL A 104 -8.78 -0.49 0.61
CA VAL A 104 -8.59 -1.94 0.55
C VAL A 104 -7.21 -2.26 1.11
N HIS A 105 -7.14 -3.24 2.00
CA HIS A 105 -5.88 -3.67 2.60
C HIS A 105 -5.89 -5.17 2.89
N ALA A 106 -4.70 -5.71 3.12
CA ALA A 106 -4.50 -7.07 3.60
C ALA A 106 -4.01 -6.96 5.06
N PRO A 107 -4.87 -7.15 6.08
CA PRO A 107 -4.53 -6.83 7.47
C PRO A 107 -3.53 -7.79 8.11
N ASN A 108 -3.73 -9.10 7.93
CA ASN A 108 -2.93 -10.14 8.55
C ASN A 108 -3.11 -11.50 7.86
N PRO A 109 -2.20 -12.48 8.06
CA PRO A 109 -2.26 -13.83 7.48
C PRO A 109 -3.57 -14.60 7.75
N SER A 110 -4.21 -14.33 8.89
CA SER A 110 -5.45 -14.97 9.30
C SER A 110 -6.69 -14.38 8.62
N THR A 111 -6.52 -13.38 7.75
CA THR A 111 -7.60 -12.70 7.05
C THR A 111 -7.33 -12.59 5.55
N VAL A 112 -8.36 -12.17 4.83
CA VAL A 112 -8.30 -11.93 3.39
C VAL A 112 -8.18 -10.44 3.10
N VAL A 113 -7.81 -10.11 1.87
CA VAL A 113 -7.90 -8.75 1.34
C VAL A 113 -9.35 -8.28 1.47
N LYS A 114 -9.54 -7.22 2.26
CA LYS A 114 -10.86 -6.67 2.57
C LYS A 114 -10.82 -5.14 2.57
N GLU A 115 -12.01 -4.57 2.52
CA GLU A 115 -12.16 -3.13 2.73
C GLU A 115 -12.09 -2.83 4.22
N GLY A 116 -11.35 -1.78 4.55
CA GLY A 116 -11.18 -1.27 5.90
C GLY A 116 -11.27 0.24 5.92
N LYS A 117 -11.44 0.79 7.12
CA LYS A 117 -11.35 2.23 7.33
C LYS A 117 -9.92 2.62 7.66
N VAL A 118 -9.46 3.73 7.10
CA VAL A 118 -8.14 4.30 7.38
C VAL A 118 -8.06 4.76 8.83
N SER A 119 -9.16 5.31 9.35
CA SER A 119 -9.32 5.65 10.78
C SER A 119 -9.34 4.45 11.73
N GLN A 120 -9.65 3.24 11.24
CA GLN A 120 -9.78 2.02 12.06
C GLN A 120 -8.64 1.02 11.80
N GLN A 121 -7.39 1.47 11.99
CA GLN A 121 -6.20 0.60 11.94
C GLN A 121 -5.65 0.25 13.34
N GLY A 122 -6.50 0.33 14.37
CA GLY A 122 -6.16 0.00 15.75
C GLY A 122 -5.15 0.98 16.32
N ARG A 123 -3.96 0.50 16.68
CA ARG A 123 -2.87 1.31 17.26
C ARG A 123 -2.01 2.01 16.20
N LEU A 124 -2.17 1.67 14.92
CA LEU A 124 -1.38 2.26 13.84
C LEU A 124 -1.99 3.59 13.40
N LYS A 125 -1.16 4.60 13.22
CA LYS A 125 -1.58 5.91 12.72
C LYS A 125 -1.32 6.01 11.23
N ALA A 126 -2.26 6.63 10.51
CA ALA A 126 -2.08 6.94 9.10
C ALA A 126 -0.96 7.97 8.94
N CYS A 127 -0.11 7.77 7.94
CA CYS A 127 0.97 8.68 7.65
C CYS A 127 0.49 9.99 7.04
N PRO A 128 1.21 11.10 7.29
CA PRO A 128 0.80 12.43 6.83
C PRO A 128 0.81 12.57 5.30
N TYR A 129 1.47 11.65 4.60
CA TYR A 129 1.54 11.61 3.14
C TYR A 129 1.03 10.28 2.60
N VAL A 130 0.33 10.35 1.47
CA VAL A 130 -0.03 9.22 0.62
C VAL A 130 0.81 9.27 -0.66
N ILE A 131 0.96 8.14 -1.34
CA ILE A 131 1.61 8.11 -2.66
C ILE A 131 0.54 7.97 -3.72
N ARG A 132 0.49 8.97 -4.60
CA ARG A 132 -0.34 8.98 -5.80
C ARG A 132 0.44 8.42 -6.97
N PHE A 133 -0.14 7.42 -7.63
CA PHE A 133 0.50 6.75 -8.75
C PHE A 133 0.08 7.32 -10.12
N GLY A 134 -0.97 8.16 -10.17
CA GLY A 134 -1.44 8.87 -11.37
C GLY A 134 -2.59 9.78 -11.00
#